data_AF-A0A1M5Y9Q4-F1
#
_entry.id   AF-A0A1M5Y9Q4-F1
#
_cell.length_a   1.000
_cell.length_b   1.000
_cell.length_c   1.000
_cell.angle_alpha   90.00
_cell.angle_beta   90.00
_cell.angle_gamma   90.00
#
_symmetry.space_group_name_H-M   'P 1'
#
loop_
_entity.id
_entity.type
_entity.pdbx_description
1 polymer ?
#
loop_
_entity_poly.entity_id
_entity_poly.type
_entity_poly.pdbx_seq_one_letter_code
_entity_poly.pdbx_strand_id
1 'polypeptide(L)'
;MGNPCGMTKARIYEETEVYGIPVYYGSGVNPVNSPAQLFVAWGRGSLSNGLIHTFNIESKDQGVLWFINEDEAEAQYAKIQEILQENR
;
A
#
# COMPACT_ATOMS: atom_id res chain seq x y z
N MET A 1 -5.21 -20.32 14.66
CA MET A 1 -4.49 -19.68 13.55
C MET A 1 -4.61 -18.19 13.77
N GLY A 2 -3.60 -17.58 14.38
CA GLY A 2 -3.62 -16.14 14.66
C GLY A 2 -3.27 -15.38 13.40
N ASN A 3 -4.03 -14.34 13.05
CA ASN A 3 -3.52 -13.32 12.16
C ASN A 3 -2.14 -12.90 12.70
N PRO A 4 -1.08 -12.89 11.87
CA PRO A 4 0.16 -12.27 12.28
C PRO A 4 -0.17 -10.84 12.74
N CYS A 5 0.24 -10.53 13.97
CA CYS A 5 -0.01 -9.22 14.56
C CYS A 5 0.46 -8.14 13.57
N GLY A 6 -0.41 -7.20 13.22
CA GLY A 6 -0.07 -6.10 12.31
C GLY A 6 -0.34 -6.34 10.82
N MET A 7 -1.19 -7.30 10.46
CA MET A 7 -1.72 -7.45 9.09
C MET A 7 -3.25 -7.42 9.05
N THR A 8 -3.82 -6.90 7.97
CA THR A 8 -5.27 -6.81 7.72
C THR A 8 -5.61 -7.21 6.30
N LYS A 9 -6.89 -7.51 6.04
CA LYS A 9 -7.35 -7.84 4.69
C LYS A 9 -7.35 -6.59 3.82
N ALA A 10 -6.68 -6.67 2.68
CA ALA A 10 -6.66 -5.62 1.68
C ALA A 10 -7.81 -5.78 0.69
N ARG A 11 -8.43 -4.67 0.32
CA ARG A 11 -9.37 -4.54 -0.80
C ARG A 11 -8.72 -3.66 -1.85
N ILE A 12 -8.24 -4.26 -2.93
CA ILE A 12 -7.59 -3.55 -4.02
C ILE A 12 -8.65 -2.89 -4.89
N TYR A 13 -8.46 -1.60 -5.16
CA TYR A 13 -9.27 -0.82 -6.09
C TYR A 13 -8.56 -0.70 -7.43
N GLU A 14 -7.27 -0.36 -7.39
CA GLU A 14 -6.40 -0.32 -8.55
C GLU A 14 -5.09 -1.06 -8.31
N GLU A 15 -4.60 -1.67 -9.38
CA GLU A 15 -3.32 -2.36 -9.44
C GLU A 15 -2.65 -1.98 -10.75
N THR A 16 -1.39 -1.59 -10.66
CA THR A 16 -0.53 -1.37 -11.82
C THR A 16 0.83 -2.01 -11.58
N GLU A 17 1.61 -2.16 -12.65
CA GLU A 17 2.99 -2.61 -12.56
C GLU A 17 3.90 -1.58 -13.23
N VAL A 18 4.85 -1.05 -12.47
CA VAL A 18 5.87 -0.12 -12.95
C VAL A 18 7.19 -0.86 -12.97
N TYR A 19 7.71 -1.17 -14.17
CA TYR A 19 8.99 -1.86 -14.36
C TYR A 19 9.14 -3.18 -13.57
N GLY A 20 8.07 -3.98 -13.44
CA GLY A 20 8.08 -5.24 -12.69
C GLY A 20 7.89 -5.09 -11.17
N ILE A 21 7.69 -3.86 -10.69
CA ILE A 21 7.32 -3.53 -9.31
C ILE A 21 5.80 -3.29 -9.30
N PRO A 22 5.02 -4.15 -8.64
CA PRO A 22 3.59 -3.93 -8.54
C PRO A 22 3.30 -2.75 -7.61
N VAL A 23 2.31 -1.96 -7.94
CA VAL A 23 1.80 -0.82 -7.15
C VAL A 23 0.30 -0.99 -7.00
N TYR A 24 -0.18 -0.86 -5.78
CA TYR A 24 -1.54 -1.13 -5.37
C TYR A 24 -2.13 0.09 -4.69
N TYR A 25 -3.37 0.41 -5.07
CA TYR A 25 -4.22 1.35 -4.38
C TYR A 25 -5.46 0.61 -3.88
N GLY A 26 -5.81 0.82 -2.61
CA GLY A 26 -6.91 0.08 -2.03
C GLY A 26 -7.33 0.56 -0.66
N SER A 27 -8.22 -0.21 -0.06
CA SER A 27 -8.67 0.01 1.31
C SER A 27 -8.50 -1.20 2.21
N GLY A 28 -8.42 -0.97 3.50
CA GLY A 28 -8.36 -2.00 4.52
C GLY A 28 -8.73 -1.46 5.89
N VAL A 29 -8.80 -2.35 6.88
CA VAL A 29 -9.07 -1.95 8.26
C VAL A 29 -7.75 -1.88 9.00
N ASN A 30 -7.25 -0.67 9.25
CA ASN A 30 -6.10 -0.46 10.12
C ASN A 30 -6.55 -0.24 11.58
N PRO A 31 -6.39 -1.23 12.48
CA PRO A 31 -6.81 -1.10 13.88
C PRO A 31 -5.94 -0.12 14.68
N VAL A 32 -4.76 0.23 14.19
CA VAL A 32 -3.83 1.17 14.86
C VAL A 32 -4.17 2.61 14.50
N ASN A 33 -4.51 2.85 13.24
CA ASN A 33 -4.88 4.17 12.72
C ASN A 33 -6.37 4.19 12.38
N SER A 34 -7.23 4.13 13.39
CA SER A 34 -8.68 3.90 13.28
C SER A 34 -9.50 4.77 12.28
N PRO A 35 -9.03 5.89 11.70
CA PRO A 35 -9.69 6.51 10.54
C PRO A 35 -9.03 6.21 9.18
N ALA A 36 -7.79 5.71 9.13
CA ALA A 36 -7.06 5.44 7.91
C ALA A 36 -7.54 4.13 7.29
N GLN A 37 -8.38 4.25 6.28
CA GLN A 37 -8.95 3.11 5.56
C GLN A 37 -8.32 2.90 4.20
N LEU A 38 -7.56 3.88 3.68
CA LEU A 38 -6.95 3.81 2.37
C LEU A 38 -5.47 3.50 2.49
N PHE A 39 -4.91 2.83 1.50
CA PHE A 39 -3.49 2.59 1.42
C PHE A 39 -2.96 2.69 0.00
N VAL A 40 -1.68 3.03 -0.08
CA VAL A 40 -0.84 2.88 -1.26
C VAL A 40 0.26 1.91 -0.90
N ALA A 41 0.44 0.86 -1.70
CA ALA A 41 1.43 -0.17 -1.46
C ALA A 41 2.23 -0.44 -2.74
N TRP A 42 3.51 -0.73 -2.63
CA TRP A 42 4.35 -1.08 -3.78
C TRP A 42 5.36 -2.15 -3.43
N GLY A 43 5.80 -2.89 -4.45
CA GLY A 43 6.76 -3.97 -4.31
C GLY A 43 6.12 -5.31 -3.98
N ARG A 44 6.80 -6.39 -4.38
CA ARG A 44 6.27 -7.77 -4.32
C ARG A 44 5.99 -8.28 -2.90
N GLY A 45 6.59 -7.67 -1.88
CA GLY A 45 6.35 -8.04 -0.48
C GLY A 45 5.23 -7.24 0.20
N SER A 46 4.67 -6.23 -0.45
CA SER A 46 3.70 -5.32 0.18
C SER A 46 2.33 -5.96 0.43
N LEU A 47 1.95 -6.94 -0.38
CA LEU A 47 0.78 -7.77 -0.21
C LEU A 47 1.18 -9.24 -0.10
N SER A 48 0.76 -9.89 0.98
CA SER A 48 0.99 -11.31 1.22
C SER A 48 -0.36 -12.04 1.29
N ASN A 49 -0.73 -12.78 0.25
CA ASN A 49 -2.00 -13.52 0.16
C ASN A 49 -3.25 -12.63 0.41
N GLY A 50 -3.25 -11.40 -0.12
CA GLY A 50 -4.34 -10.44 0.10
C GLY A 50 -4.36 -9.80 1.49
N LEU A 51 -3.31 -10.01 2.28
CA LEU A 51 -3.07 -9.30 3.54
C LEU A 51 -2.04 -8.19 3.34
N ILE A 52 -2.27 -7.07 4.00
CA ILE A 52 -1.40 -5.90 3.99
C ILE A 52 -1.01 -5.53 5.42
N HIS A 53 0.20 -5.00 5.59
CA HIS A 53 0.66 -4.49 6.87
C HIS A 53 -0.19 -3.31 7.35
N THR A 54 -0.57 -3.28 8.62
CA THR A 54 -1.36 -2.21 9.25
C THR A 54 -0.48 -1.06 9.76
N PHE A 55 0.75 -0.95 9.28
CA PHE A 55 1.70 0.10 9.64
C PHE A 55 2.43 0.57 8.40
N ASN A 56 2.95 1.79 8.47
CA ASN A 56 3.66 2.39 7.34
C ASN A 56 5.04 1.75 7.19
N ILE A 57 5.37 1.36 5.96
CA ILE A 57 6.67 0.85 5.54
C ILE A 57 7.06 1.70 4.33
N GLU A 58 8.24 2.32 4.37
CA GLU A 58 8.73 3.07 3.22
C GLU A 58 10.16 2.61 2.93
N SER A 59 10.35 2.02 1.77
CA SER A 59 11.66 1.63 1.24
C SER A 59 11.65 1.79 -0.27
N LYS A 60 12.85 1.85 -0.87
CA LYS A 60 12.99 2.09 -2.31
C LYS A 60 12.27 1.03 -3.15
N ASP A 61 12.39 -0.23 -2.76
CA ASP A 61 11.86 -1.37 -3.54
C ASP A 61 10.47 -1.84 -3.10
N GLN A 62 10.03 -1.46 -1.89
CA GLN A 62 8.73 -1.83 -1.36
C GLN A 62 8.24 -0.87 -0.27
N GLY A 63 6.92 -0.76 -0.12
CA GLY A 63 6.32 0.01 0.94
C GLY A 63 4.82 -0.13 1.03
N VAL A 64 4.28 0.40 2.12
CA VAL A 64 2.87 0.50 2.45
C VAL A 64 2.69 1.83 3.18
N LEU A 65 1.80 2.68 2.70
CA LEU A 65 1.45 3.94 3.34
C LEU A 65 -0.06 3.98 3.53
N TRP A 66 -0.51 4.32 4.73
CA TRP A 66 -1.92 4.45 5.08
C TRP A 66 -2.37 5.90 5.10
N PHE A 67 -3.59 6.13 4.60
CA PHE A 67 -4.19 7.45 4.44
C PHE A 67 -5.62 7.45 4.98
N ILE A 68 -6.01 8.60 5.53
CA ILE A 68 -7.39 8.90 5.94
C ILE A 68 -8.13 9.59 4.79
N ASN A 69 -7.42 10.45 4.06
CA ASN A 69 -7.97 11.23 2.95
C ASN A 69 -7.71 10.51 1.61
N GLU A 70 -8.75 10.43 0.78
CA GLU A 70 -8.72 9.87 -0.56
C GLU A 70 -7.83 10.67 -1.50
N ASP A 71 -7.94 12.00 -1.50
CA ASP A 71 -7.13 12.88 -2.34
C ASP A 71 -5.62 12.71 -2.06
N GLU A 72 -5.25 12.56 -0.78
CA GLU A 72 -3.86 12.32 -0.38
C GLU A 72 -3.37 10.94 -0.84
N ALA A 73 -4.23 9.93 -0.75
CA ALA A 73 -3.91 8.57 -1.16
C ALA A 73 -3.73 8.47 -2.68
N GLU A 74 -4.61 9.09 -3.46
CA GLU A 74 -4.52 9.15 -4.92
C GLU A 74 -3.28 9.93 -5.38
N ALA A 75 -3.03 11.10 -4.78
CA ALA A 75 -1.84 11.88 -5.09
C ALA A 75 -0.57 11.09 -4.79
N GLN A 76 -0.54 10.35 -3.68
CA GLN A 76 0.60 9.50 -3.35
C GLN A 76 0.73 8.30 -4.30
N TYR A 77 -0.37 7.68 -4.73
CA TYR A 77 -0.35 6.59 -5.69
C TYR A 77 0.29 7.03 -7.01
N ALA A 78 -0.13 8.17 -7.56
CA ALA A 78 0.48 8.77 -8.75
C ALA A 78 1.96 9.09 -8.53
N LYS A 79 2.30 9.70 -7.39
CA LYS A 79 3.68 10.05 -7.05
C LYS A 79 4.59 8.82 -6.94
N ILE A 80 4.12 7.71 -6.37
CA ILE A 80 4.90 6.47 -6.28
C ILE A 80 5.14 5.88 -7.67
N GLN A 81 4.15 5.93 -8.57
CA GLN A 81 4.35 5.52 -9.95
C GLN A 81 5.44 6.34 -10.64
N GLU A 82 5.45 7.67 -10.47
CA GLU A 82 6.49 8.56 -11.00
C GLU A 82 7.87 8.25 -10.39
N ILE A 83 7.97 8.13 -9.06
CA ILE A 83 9.24 7.81 -8.38
C ILE A 83 9.82 6.48 -8.86
N LEU A 84 8.97 5.47 -9.06
CA LEU A 84 9.41 4.17 -9.58
C LEU A 84 9.81 4.24 -11.06
N GLN A 85 9.31 5.22 -11.82
CA GLN A 85 9.76 5.49 -13.18
C GLN A 85 11.10 6.24 -13.25
N GLU A 86 11.37 7.13 -12.29
CA GLU A 86 12.59 7.95 -12.23
C GLU A 86 13.82 7.21 -11.69
N ASN A 87 13.65 6.17 -10.86
CA ASN A 87 14.76 5.39 -10.27
C ASN A 87 15.44 4.42 -11.26
N ARG A 88 15.60 4.83 -12.52
CA ARG A 88 16.24 4.09 -13.60
C ARG A 88 17.75 4.24 -13.61
#